data_AF-A0A7C7PDC5-F1
#
_entry.id   AF-A0A7C7PDC5-F1
#
_cell.length_a   1.000
_cell.length_b   1.000
_cell.length_c   1.000
_cell.angle_alpha   90.00
_cell.angle_beta   90.00
_cell.angle_gamma   90.00
#
_symmetry.space_group_name_H-M   'P 1'
#
loop_
_entity.id
_entity.type
_entity.pdbx_description
1 polymer ?
#
loop_
_entity_poly.entity_id
_entity_poly.type
_entity_poly.pdbx_seq_one_letter_code
_entity_poly.pdbx_strand_id
1 'polypeptide(L)' 'AQELHVYGREGQACLRCHTPINSIRQAQRATYFCPQCQPH' A
#
# COMPACT_ATOMS: atom_id res chain seq x y z
N ALA A 1 18.51 -3.25 -3.89
CA ALA A 1 17.70 -2.55 -2.87
C ALA A 1 16.37 -2.15 -3.49
N GLN A 2 15.28 -2.77 -3.05
CA GLN A 2 13.93 -2.21 -3.19
C GLN A 2 13.22 -2.60 -1.91
N GLU A 3 13.52 -1.84 -0.85
CA GLU A 3 12.96 -1.96 0.48
C GLU A 3 11.48 -1.58 0.42
N LEU A 4 10.67 -2.54 0.01
CA LEU A 4 9.23 -2.37 -0.03
C LEU A 4 8.74 -2.51 1.42
N HIS A 5 8.72 -1.41 2.18
CA HIS A 5 8.08 -1.30 3.50
C HIS A 5 6.57 -1.67 3.52
N VAL A 6 6.04 -2.10 2.37
CA VAL A 6 4.67 -2.55 2.13
C VAL A 6 4.57 -4.07 1.89
N TYR A 7 5.68 -4.79 1.76
CA TYR A 7 5.66 -6.26 1.71
C TYR A 7 5.21 -6.81 3.07
N GLY A 8 4.01 -7.42 3.09
CA GLY A 8 3.41 -8.04 4.27
C GLY A 8 2.34 -7.22 4.98
N ARG A 9 1.88 -6.09 4.42
CA ARG A 9 0.82 -5.24 4.99
C ARG A 9 -0.41 -5.05 4.10
N GLU A 10 -0.60 -5.93 3.11
CA GLU A 10 -1.87 -6.01 2.39
C GLU A 10 -3.00 -6.25 3.40
N GLY A 11 -3.96 -5.32 3.48
CA GLY A 11 -5.06 -5.38 4.44
C GLY A 11 -4.76 -4.86 5.85
N GLN A 12 -3.54 -4.36 6.13
CA GLN A 12 -3.27 -3.66 7.40
C GLN A 12 -3.73 -2.20 7.35
N ALA A 13 -4.13 -1.70 8.52
CA ALA A 13 -4.46 -0.29 8.72
C ALA A 13 -3.22 0.59 8.49
N CYS A 14 -3.39 1.68 7.74
CA CYS A 14 -2.34 2.67 7.51
C CYS A 14 -1.84 3.23 8.86
N LEU A 15 -0.52 3.33 9.04
CA LEU A 15 0.07 3.86 10.28
C LEU A 15 -0.24 5.34 10.56
N ARG A 16 -0.72 6.09 9.55
CA ARG A 16 -1.08 7.52 9.71
C ARG A 16 -2.57 7.75 9.93
N CYS A 17 -3.41 7.13 9.10
CA CYS A 17 -4.85 7.40 9.09
C CYS A 17 -5.70 6.18 9.49
N HIS A 18 -5.08 5.04 9.82
CA HIS A 18 -5.73 3.76 10.08
C HIS A 18 -6.65 3.23 8.96
N THR A 19 -6.70 3.88 7.80
CA THR A 19 -7.44 3.40 6.63
C THR A 19 -6.76 2.14 6.07
N PRO A 20 -7.49 1.09 5.69
CA PRO A 20 -6.90 -0.09 5.09
C PRO A 20 -6.08 0.26 3.83
N ILE A 21 -4.86 -0.26 3.76
CA ILE A 21 -4.00 -0.13 2.59
C ILE A 21 -4.62 -0.93 1.44
N ASN A 22 -4.81 -0.29 0.28
CA ASN A 22 -5.26 -0.95 -0.94
C ASN A 22 -4.05 -1.43 -1.75
N SER A 23 -4.23 -2.54 -2.46
CA SER A 23 -3.27 -3.02 -3.46
C SER A 23 -3.89 -2.96 -4.84
N ILE A 24 -3.13 -2.48 -5.82
CA ILE A 24 -3.48 -2.59 -7.24
C ILE A 24 -2.45 -3.47 -7.93
N ARG A 25 -2.92 -4.34 -8.82
CA ARG A 25 -2.05 -5.16 -9.65
C ARG A 25 -1.99 -4.54 -11.05
N GLN A 26 -0.88 -3.89 -11.37
CA GLN A 26 -0.60 -3.40 -12.72
C GLN A 26 0.30 -4.40 -13.44
N ALA A 27 -0.33 -5.23 -14.28
CA ALA A 27 0.31 -6.34 -14.99
C ALA A 27 1.10 -7.28 -14.06
N GLN A 28 2.41 -7.06 -13.96
CA GLN A 28 3.36 -7.91 -13.22
C GLN A 28 3.77 -7.32 -11.86
N ARG A 29 3.37 -6.07 -11.56
CA ARG A 29 3.69 -5.38 -10.32
C ARG A 29 2.45 -5.20 -9.46
N ALA A 30 2.52 -5.66 -8.22
CA ALA A 30 1.61 -5.25 -7.18
C ALA A 30 2.13 -3.95 -6.55
N THR A 31 1.28 -2.92 -6.50
CA THR A 31 1.55 -1.63 -5.87
C THR A 31 0.59 -1.47 -4.70
N TYR A 32 1.14 -1.18 -3.52
CA TYR A 32 0.38 -0.97 -2.30
C TYR A 32 0.34 0.52 -1.97
N PHE A 33 -0.84 1.07 -1.75
CA PHE A 33 -1.00 2.50 -1.45
C PHE A 33 -2.17 2.75 -0.50
N CYS A 34 -2.09 3.86 0.23
CA CYS A 34 -3.18 4.32 1.09
C CYS A 34 -4.02 5.35 0.33
N PRO A 35 -5.30 5.11 0.02
CA PRO A 35 -6.13 6.05 -0.74
C PRO A 35 -6.31 7.40 -0.03
N GLN A 36 -6.13 7.45 1.29
CA GLN A 36 -6.22 8.68 2.09
C GLN A 36 -4.89 9.41 2.26
N CYS A 37 -3.74 8.72 2.22
CA CYS A 37 -2.43 9.34 2.47
C CYS A 37 -1.61 9.54 1.19
N GLN A 38 -1.92 8.81 0.13
CA GLN A 38 -1.31 8.91 -1.19
C GLN A 38 -2.42 9.14 -2.23
N PRO A 39 -3.00 10.36 -2.29
CA PRO A 39 -4.04 10.73 -3.26
C PRO A 39 -3.47 11.14 -4.65
N HIS A 40 -2.16 11.05 -4.86
CA HIS A 40 -1.46 11.50 -6.07
C HIS A 40 -1.08 10.34 -6.98
#